data_AF-A0A1G8CB28-F1
#
_entry.id   AF-A0A1G8CB28-F1
#
_cell.length_a   1.000
_cell.length_b   1.000
_cell.length_c   1.000
_cell.angle_alpha   90.00
_cell.angle_beta   90.00
_cell.angle_gamma   90.00
#
_symmetry.space_group_name_H-M   'P 1'
#
loop_
_entity.id
_entity.type
_entity.pdbx_description
1 polymer ?
#
loop_
_entity_poly.entity_id
_entity_poly.type
_entity_poly.pdbx_seq_one_letter_code
_entity_poly.pdbx_strand_id
1 'polypeptide(L)'
;MIKERYFGLLGMTIEKEIILGSLLFFLFSVLDGALTLWGLRLGVIEEVNPLMKWLIYKNSIVFMVFKLSIPVMLAFVLWKIRNRSRKFVACSMGLVLMVYSIVMVFHVYWITGVSPRLH
;
A
#
# COMPACT_ATOMS: atom_id res chain seq x y z
N MET A 1 28.94 -27.54 -4.98
CA MET A 1 29.34 -26.11 -4.93
C MET A 1 28.09 -25.28 -4.66
N ILE A 2 27.88 -24.91 -3.39
CA ILE A 2 26.66 -24.28 -2.87
C ILE A 2 26.89 -22.76 -2.92
N LYS A 3 26.33 -22.06 -3.92
CA LYS A 3 26.42 -20.59 -3.93
C LYS A 3 25.36 -19.90 -4.80
N GLU A 4 24.08 -20.17 -4.57
CA GLU A 4 23.01 -19.32 -5.15
C GLU A 4 21.78 -19.23 -4.22
N ARG A 5 21.92 -18.69 -3.00
CA ARG A 5 20.77 -18.55 -2.08
C ARG A 5 20.47 -17.17 -1.54
N TYR A 6 21.18 -16.14 -1.99
CA TYR A 6 21.00 -14.77 -1.53
C TYR A 6 21.02 -13.81 -2.73
N PHE A 7 19.89 -13.68 -3.43
CA PHE A 7 19.76 -12.71 -4.53
C PHE A 7 18.31 -12.20 -4.67
N GLY A 8 17.65 -11.99 -3.53
CA GLY A 8 16.53 -11.07 -3.41
C GLY A 8 17.04 -9.67 -3.04
N LEU A 9 16.21 -8.64 -3.21
CA LEU A 9 16.55 -7.23 -2.92
C LEU A 9 17.00 -7.04 -1.45
N LEU A 10 16.53 -7.90 -0.55
CA LEU A 10 16.83 -7.90 0.89
C LEU A 10 17.74 -9.06 1.32
N GLY A 11 18.33 -9.80 0.37
CA GLY A 11 19.09 -11.02 0.68
C GLY A 11 18.20 -12.15 1.22
N MET A 12 16.91 -12.15 0.90
CA MET A 12 15.97 -13.21 1.31
C MET A 12 15.61 -14.11 0.13
N THR A 13 14.93 -15.24 0.39
CA THR A 13 14.27 -16.00 -0.67
C THR A 13 13.07 -15.23 -1.19
N ILE A 14 12.78 -15.33 -2.50
CA ILE A 14 11.72 -14.55 -3.15
C ILE A 14 10.34 -14.79 -2.52
N GLU A 15 10.07 -15.99 -2.03
CA GLU A 15 8.82 -16.31 -1.33
C GLU A 15 8.67 -15.46 -0.06
N LYS A 16 9.75 -15.34 0.72
CA LYS A 16 9.74 -14.54 1.94
C LYS A 16 9.65 -13.04 1.62
N GLU A 17 10.28 -12.57 0.54
CA GLU A 17 10.14 -11.17 0.10
C GLU A 17 8.71 -10.85 -0.33
N ILE A 18 8.07 -11.73 -1.09
CA ILE A 18 6.67 -11.57 -1.47
C ILE A 18 5.78 -11.56 -0.23
N ILE A 19 5.95 -12.52 0.70
CA ILE A 19 5.13 -12.61 1.90
C ILE A 19 5.32 -11.36 2.77
N LEU A 20 6.56 -11.01 3.11
CA LEU A 20 6.86 -9.86 3.96
C LEU A 20 6.41 -8.55 3.32
N GLY A 21 6.74 -8.33 2.04
CA GLY A 21 6.34 -7.13 1.32
C GLY A 21 4.83 -7.01 1.20
N SER A 22 4.12 -8.11 0.97
CA SER A 22 2.65 -8.11 0.90
C SER A 22 2.01 -7.83 2.27
N LEU A 23 2.58 -8.35 3.36
CA LEU A 23 2.12 -8.06 4.72
C LEU A 23 2.33 -6.58 5.08
N LEU A 24 3.49 -6.03 4.76
CA LEU A 24 3.78 -4.61 4.95
C LEU A 24 2.85 -3.74 4.11
N PHE A 25 2.64 -4.09 2.84
CA PHE A 25 1.73 -3.38 1.96
C PHE A 25 0.29 -3.45 2.45
N PHE A 26 -0.16 -4.61 2.94
CA PHE A 26 -1.48 -4.76 3.56
C PHE A 26 -1.61 -3.86 4.79
N LEU A 27 -0.62 -3.85 5.69
CA LEU A 27 -0.61 -2.98 6.87
C LEU A 27 -0.68 -1.50 6.49
N PHE A 28 0.13 -1.06 5.52
CA PHE A 28 0.07 0.32 5.01
C PHE A 28 -1.28 0.63 4.38
N SER A 29 -1.92 -0.32 3.70
CA SER A 29 -3.26 -0.12 3.14
C SER A 29 -4.33 0.01 4.22
N VAL A 30 -4.23 -0.73 5.32
CA VAL A 30 -5.10 -0.58 6.50
C VAL A 30 -4.91 0.79 7.13
N LEU A 31 -3.66 1.19 7.39
CA LEU A 31 -3.34 2.50 7.98
C LEU A 31 -3.82 3.63 7.07
N ASP A 32 -3.55 3.56 5.77
CA ASP A 32 -3.98 4.55 4.78
C ASP A 32 -5.50 4.70 4.79
N GLY A 33 -6.25 3.59 4.73
CA GLY A 33 -7.71 3.62 4.82
C GLY A 33 -8.24 4.20 6.13
N ALA A 34 -7.64 3.82 7.26
CA ALA A 34 -8.04 4.31 8.57
C ALA A 34 -7.77 5.81 8.73
N LEU A 35 -6.59 6.29 8.33
CA LEU A 35 -6.22 7.70 8.37
C LEU A 35 -7.06 8.52 7.40
N THR A 36 -7.37 8.00 6.21
CA THR A 36 -8.30 8.66 5.28
C THR A 36 -9.67 8.85 5.91
N LEU A 37 -10.27 7.78 6.45
CA LEU A 37 -11.60 7.85 7.05
C LEU A 37 -11.62 8.76 8.29
N TRP A 38 -10.58 8.70 9.11
CA TRP A 38 -10.44 9.55 10.29
C TRP A 38 -10.28 11.03 9.89
N GLY A 39 -9.37 11.34 8.97
CA GLY A 39 -9.12 12.70 8.49
C GLY A 39 -10.35 13.32 7.82
N LEU A 40 -11.09 12.55 7.02
CA LEU A 40 -12.33 13.01 6.40
C LEU A 40 -13.42 13.31 7.43
N ARG A 41 -13.55 12.48 8.47
CA ARG A 41 -14.53 12.71 9.55
C ARG A 41 -14.23 13.97 10.37
N LEU A 42 -12.96 14.32 10.50
CA LEU A 42 -12.52 15.53 11.19
C LEU A 42 -12.46 16.76 10.25
N GLY A 43 -12.69 16.59 8.95
CA GLY A 43 -12.57 17.66 7.96
C GLY A 43 -11.14 18.17 7.76
N VAL A 44 -10.13 17.37 8.10
CA VAL A 44 -8.69 17.75 8.04
C VAL A 44 -8.08 17.45 6.67
N ILE A 45 -8.69 16.53 5.92
CA ILE A 45 -8.24 16.14 4.58
C ILE A 45 -9.42 16.09 3.62
N GLU A 46 -9.13 16.16 2.32
CA GLU A 46 -10.06 15.84 1.26
C GLU A 46 -9.57 14.61 0.47
N GLU A 47 -10.51 13.76 0.06
CA GLU A 47 -10.19 12.62 -0.82
C GLU A 47 -10.18 13.10 -2.28
N VAL A 48 -8.98 13.19 -2.85
CA VAL A 48 -8.76 13.64 -4.22
C VAL A 48 -9.07 12.54 -5.24
N ASN A 49 -9.01 11.26 -4.83
CA ASN A 49 -9.31 10.15 -5.72
C ASN A 49 -10.84 10.02 -5.91
N PRO A 50 -11.37 10.30 -7.13
CA PRO A 50 -12.81 10.33 -7.37
C PRO A 50 -13.48 8.97 -7.12
N LEU A 51 -12.78 7.86 -7.41
CA LEU A 51 -13.29 6.51 -7.17
C LEU A 51 -13.40 6.24 -5.67
N MET A 52 -12.36 6.56 -4.90
CA MET A 52 -12.37 6.36 -3.45
C MET A 52 -13.42 7.25 -2.78
N LYS A 53 -13.53 8.51 -3.22
CA LYS A 53 -14.56 9.44 -2.75
C LYS A 53 -15.97 8.88 -2.98
N TRP A 54 -16.22 8.32 -4.17
CA TRP A 54 -17.50 7.68 -4.47
C TRP A 54 -17.78 6.45 -3.60
N LEU A 55 -16.77 5.59 -3.37
CA LEU A 55 -16.91 4.41 -2.50
C LEU A 55 -17.20 4.81 -1.05
N ILE A 56 -16.48 5.81 -0.53
CA ILE A 56 -16.68 6.34 0.83
C ILE A 56 -18.08 6.92 0.99
N TYR A 57 -18.55 7.70 -0.01
CA TYR A 57 -19.90 8.27 -0.01
C TYR A 57 -20.98 7.20 0.02
N LYS A 58 -20.77 6.08 -0.68
CA LYS A 58 -21.71 4.94 -0.66
C LYS A 58 -21.68 4.22 0.68
N ASN A 59 -20.51 3.79 1.12
CA ASN A 59 -20.33 3.10 2.40
C ASN A 59 -18.83 2.98 2.75
N SER A 60 -18.39 3.46 3.92
CA SER A 60 -17.00 3.36 4.34
C SER A 60 -16.46 1.92 4.44
N ILE A 61 -17.32 0.93 4.72
CA ILE A 61 -16.95 -0.49 4.73
C ILE A 61 -16.61 -0.96 3.31
N VAL A 62 -17.40 -0.57 2.31
CA VAL A 62 -17.15 -0.94 0.90
C VAL A 62 -15.83 -0.34 0.42
N PHE A 63 -15.55 0.92 0.79
CA PHE A 63 -14.25 1.54 0.57
C PHE A 63 -13.10 0.72 1.18
N MET A 64 -13.20 0.33 2.46
CA MET A 64 -12.16 -0.45 3.13
C MET A 64 -11.95 -1.82 2.47
N VAL A 65 -13.04 -2.54 2.19
CA VAL A 65 -12.97 -3.85 1.51
C VAL A 65 -12.31 -3.71 0.14
N PHE A 66 -12.69 -2.71 -0.64
CA PHE A 66 -12.08 -2.44 -1.95
C PHE A 66 -10.59 -2.11 -1.82
N LYS A 67 -10.22 -1.18 -0.94
CA LYS A 67 -8.81 -0.79 -0.73
C LYS A 67 -7.96 -1.97 -0.26
N LEU A 68 -8.46 -2.80 0.66
CA LEU A 68 -7.76 -3.98 1.17
C LEU A 68 -7.71 -5.15 0.17
N SER A 69 -8.57 -5.17 -0.84
CA SER A 69 -8.49 -6.18 -1.91
C SER A 69 -7.25 -6.00 -2.79
N ILE A 70 -6.76 -4.76 -2.97
CA ILE A 70 -5.59 -4.44 -3.79
C ILE A 70 -4.33 -5.17 -3.33
N PRO A 71 -3.87 -5.07 -2.05
CA PRO A 71 -2.69 -5.79 -1.60
C PRO A 71 -2.85 -7.31 -1.70
N VAL A 72 -4.05 -7.84 -1.47
CA VAL A 72 -4.33 -9.29 -1.58
C VAL A 72 -4.22 -9.76 -3.04
N MET A 73 -4.81 -9.02 -3.98
CA MET A 73 -4.74 -9.32 -5.41
C MET A 73 -3.31 -9.21 -5.93
N LEU A 74 -2.57 -8.17 -5.53
CA LEU A 74 -1.18 -8.00 -5.92
C LEU A 74 -0.32 -9.16 -5.38
N ALA A 75 -0.48 -9.52 -4.11
CA ALA A 75 0.22 -10.66 -3.51
C ALA A 75 -0.03 -11.96 -4.30
N PHE A 76 -1.28 -12.21 -4.68
CA PHE A 76 -1.66 -13.37 -5.49
C PHE A 76 -0.99 -13.35 -6.88
N VAL A 77 -1.02 -12.21 -7.58
CA VAL A 77 -0.38 -12.07 -8.89
C VAL A 77 1.13 -12.27 -8.80
N LEU A 78 1.79 -11.61 -7.84
CA LEU A 78 3.24 -11.74 -7.62
C LEU A 78 3.63 -13.18 -7.27
N TRP A 79 2.81 -13.86 -6.45
CA TRP A 79 3.00 -15.26 -6.13
C TRP A 79 2.94 -16.17 -7.38
N LYS A 80 2.00 -15.93 -8.29
CA LYS A 80 1.86 -16.70 -9.53
C LYS A 80 3.02 -16.50 -10.50
N ILE A 81 3.57 -15.29 -10.58
CA ILE A 81 4.65 -14.97 -11.53
C ILE A 81 6.06 -15.10 -10.94
N ARG A 82 6.20 -15.48 -9.65
CA ARG A 82 7.48 -15.53 -8.92
C ARG A 82 8.59 -16.32 -9.62
N ASN A 83 8.22 -17.37 -10.35
CA ASN A 83 9.17 -18.23 -11.06
C ASN A 83 9.51 -17.70 -12.47
N ARG A 84 8.72 -16.78 -13.03
CA ARG A 84 8.95 -16.24 -14.38
C ARG A 84 9.94 -15.09 -14.39
N SER A 85 9.82 -14.15 -13.43
CA SER A 85 10.72 -12.99 -13.38
C SER A 85 10.90 -12.48 -11.96
N ARG A 86 12.01 -12.88 -11.33
CA ARG A 86 12.36 -12.47 -9.96
C ARG A 86 12.60 -10.97 -9.85
N LYS A 87 13.32 -10.39 -10.82
CA LYS A 87 13.61 -8.94 -10.88
C LYS A 87 12.33 -8.12 -10.96
N PHE A 88 11.36 -8.57 -11.77
CA PHE A 88 10.08 -7.87 -11.90
C PHE A 88 9.28 -7.89 -10.59
N VAL A 89 9.23 -9.03 -9.90
CA VAL A 89 8.55 -9.13 -8.60
C VAL A 89 9.18 -8.21 -7.56
N ALA A 90 10.51 -8.25 -7.44
CA ALA A 90 11.23 -7.43 -6.47
C ALA A 90 11.08 -5.92 -6.76
N CYS A 91 11.19 -5.52 -8.03
CA CYS A 91 10.99 -4.14 -8.47
C CYS A 91 9.55 -3.66 -8.21
N SER A 92 8.55 -4.49 -8.56
CA SER A 92 7.14 -4.16 -8.33
C SER A 92 6.83 -3.98 -6.85
N MET A 93 7.35 -4.88 -6.00
CA MET A 93 7.17 -4.78 -4.55
C MET A 93 7.84 -3.54 -3.98
N GLY A 94 9.09 -3.27 -4.39
CA GLY A 94 9.82 -2.07 -3.98
C GLY A 94 9.09 -0.78 -4.37
N LEU A 95 8.57 -0.72 -5.61
CA LEU A 95 7.80 0.43 -6.09
C LEU A 95 6.53 0.65 -5.27
N VAL A 96 5.76 -0.40 -4.98
CA VAL A 96 4.52 -0.29 -4.20
C VAL A 96 4.80 0.19 -2.77
N LEU A 97 5.82 -0.37 -2.12
CA LEU A 97 6.21 0.08 -0.78
C LEU A 97 6.71 1.53 -0.78
N MET A 98 7.44 1.95 -1.82
CA MET A 98 7.88 3.34 -1.97
C MET A 98 6.70 4.29 -2.10
N VAL A 99 5.75 3.98 -3.00
CA VAL A 99 4.54 4.80 -3.21
C VAL A 99 3.75 4.90 -1.91
N TYR A 100 3.52 3.78 -1.21
CA TYR A 100 2.75 3.81 0.03
C TYR A 100 3.47 4.53 1.18
N SER A 101 4.80 4.48 1.21
CA SER A 101 5.58 5.27 2.16
C SER A 101 5.41 6.78 1.91
N ILE A 102 5.38 7.22 0.65
CA ILE A 102 5.10 8.62 0.28
C ILE A 102 3.69 9.02 0.71
N VAL A 103 2.70 8.15 0.47
CA VAL A 103 1.31 8.38 0.92
C VAL A 103 1.22 8.53 2.44
N MET A 104 1.96 7.71 3.21
CA MET A 104 2.04 7.87 4.67
C MET A 104 2.61 9.22 5.08
N VAL A 105 3.64 9.73 4.39
CA VAL A 105 4.19 11.06 4.66
C VAL A 105 3.16 12.16 4.39
N PHE A 106 2.35 12.03 3.33
CA PHE A 106 1.25 12.98 3.09
C PHE A 106 0.20 12.97 4.20
N HIS A 107 -0.16 11.80 4.74
CA HIS A 107 -1.03 11.73 5.92
C HIS A 107 -0.41 12.44 7.11
N VAL A 108 0.86 12.22 7.42
CA VAL A 108 1.54 12.93 8.52
C VAL A 108 1.51 14.44 8.29
N TYR A 109 1.82 14.90 7.08
CA TYR A 109 1.81 16.32 6.71
C TYR A 109 0.44 16.98 6.89
N TRP A 110 -0.63 16.33 6.40
CA TRP A 110 -1.99 16.87 6.53
C TRP A 110 -2.49 16.84 7.99
N ILE A 111 -2.25 15.74 8.70
CA ILE A 111 -2.74 15.54 10.07
C ILE A 111 -2.05 16.45 11.08
N THR A 112 -0.75 16.70 10.91
CA THR A 112 0.01 17.62 11.79
C THR A 112 -0.33 19.09 11.56
N GLY A 113 -1.32 19.39 10.72
CA GLY A 113 -1.85 20.75 10.56
C GLY A 113 -1.03 21.64 9.63
N VAL A 114 -0.11 21.05 8.85
CA VAL A 114 0.47 21.71 7.67
C VAL A 114 -0.47 21.56 6.46
N SER A 115 -1.76 21.31 6.66
CA SER A 115 -2.74 21.57 5.61
C SER A 115 -2.78 23.10 5.39
N PRO A 116 -2.65 23.62 4.15
CA PRO A 116 -3.13 24.95 3.85
C PRO A 116 -4.60 24.96 4.28
N ARG A 117 -4.91 25.64 5.40
CA ARG A 117 -6.30 25.91 5.78
C ARG A 117 -6.82 26.80 4.67
N LEU A 118 -7.42 26.21 3.64
CA LEU A 118 -8.23 26.98 2.71
C LEU A 118 -9.45 27.40 3.52
N HIS A 119 -9.51 28.71 3.71
CA HIS A 119 -10.54 29.48 4.42
C HIS A 119 -11.97 29.02 4.12
#